data_AF-A0A072P7G0-F1
#
_entry.id   AF-A0A072P7G0-F1
#
_cell.length_a   1.000
_cell.length_b   1.000
_cell.length_c   1.000
_cell.angle_alpha   90.00
_cell.angle_beta   90.00
_cell.angle_gamma   90.00
#
_symmetry.space_group_name_H-M   'P 1'
#
loop_
_entity.id
_entity.type
_entity.pdbx_description
1 polymer ?
#
loop_
_entity_poly.entity_id
_entity_poly.type
_entity_poly.pdbx_seq_one_letter_code
_entity_poly.pdbx_strand_id
1 'polypeptide(L)'
;MIAKVPVSLLYQPLDTNTVASHVSRFPAALSHTNDFVTSTLKEVGSRATEPGSRARAKVKVRHTHPVGDPFAIAHCTTDHERLPIVGRILEILWIHDDITEELSIDAAQSEHISLADMLRLDIDPTAFEGKPPHQKLLAEAVREAIDFDPIAAPAMLSTMAKYLKTYDHTAVEFDSMEQYIPFRVLNVGYW
;
A
#
# COMPACT_ATOMS: atom_id res chain seq x y z
N MET A 1 -7.20 15.04 23.60
CA MET A 1 -6.67 13.70 23.98
C MET A 1 -7.74 12.70 23.61
N ILE A 2 -7.58 11.97 22.49
CA ILE A 2 -8.51 10.91 22.09
C ILE A 2 -8.24 9.72 23.00
N ALA A 3 -9.27 9.19 23.66
CA ALA A 3 -9.14 8.01 24.51
C ALA A 3 -8.68 6.83 23.65
N LYS A 4 -7.56 6.18 24.03
CA LYS A 4 -7.06 5.01 23.29
C LYS A 4 -8.00 3.83 23.51
N VAL A 5 -8.56 3.30 22.42
CA VAL A 5 -9.31 2.04 22.43
C VAL A 5 -8.36 0.91 22.85
N PRO A 6 -8.75 0.02 23.78
CA PRO A 6 -7.98 -1.18 24.09
C PRO A 6 -7.70 -2.00 22.83
N VAL A 7 -6.44 -2.41 22.63
CA VAL A 7 -5.99 -3.12 21.42
C VAL A 7 -6.79 -4.41 21.17
N SER A 8 -7.23 -5.10 22.23
CA SER A 8 -8.06 -6.31 22.13
C SER A 8 -9.46 -6.07 21.56
N LEU A 9 -9.91 -4.81 21.45
CA LEU A 9 -11.18 -4.44 20.84
C LEU A 9 -11.02 -4.01 19.38
N LEU A 10 -9.81 -4.10 18.82
CA LEU A 10 -9.55 -3.70 17.43
C LEU A 10 -9.67 -4.86 16.44
N TYR A 11 -9.57 -6.11 16.91
CA TYR A 11 -9.50 -7.30 16.06
C TYR A 11 -10.12 -8.55 16.71
N GLN A 12 -10.36 -9.55 15.86
CA GLN A 12 -10.68 -10.93 16.26
C GLN A 12 -9.57 -11.90 15.84
N PRO A 13 -9.18 -12.88 16.68
CA PRO A 13 -8.24 -13.92 16.28
C PRO A 13 -8.74 -14.74 15.10
N LEU A 14 -7.83 -15.14 14.22
CA LEU A 14 -8.10 -16.06 13.12
C LEU A 14 -7.68 -17.49 13.51
N ASP A 15 -8.49 -18.47 13.11
CA ASP A 15 -8.13 -19.87 13.25
C ASP A 15 -7.12 -20.29 12.16
N THR A 16 -5.86 -20.42 12.55
CA THR A 16 -4.77 -20.82 11.67
C THR A 16 -4.53 -22.33 11.66
N ASN A 17 -5.34 -23.14 12.36
CA ASN A 17 -5.17 -24.60 12.36
C ASN A 17 -5.48 -25.25 11.00
N THR A 18 -6.14 -24.51 10.11
CA THR A 18 -6.46 -24.94 8.75
C THR A 18 -5.34 -24.68 7.74
N VAL A 19 -4.33 -23.89 8.12
CA VAL A 19 -3.14 -23.63 7.31
C VAL A 19 -2.04 -24.61 7.72
N ALA A 20 -1.23 -25.07 6.76
CA ALA A 20 -0.12 -25.96 7.10
C ALA A 20 0.76 -25.33 8.19
N SER A 21 1.14 -26.11 9.21
CA SER A 21 1.87 -25.65 10.40
C SER A 21 3.24 -25.02 10.12
N HIS A 22 3.73 -25.14 8.89
CA HIS A 22 4.97 -24.52 8.41
C HIS A 22 4.76 -23.18 7.69
N VAL A 23 3.52 -22.75 7.46
CA VAL A 23 3.18 -21.50 6.73
C VAL A 23 3.17 -20.30 7.69
N SER A 24 2.62 -20.44 8.88
CA SER A 24 2.75 -19.43 9.94
C SER A 24 2.77 -20.10 11.31
N ARG A 25 3.74 -19.70 12.13
CA ARG A 25 3.81 -20.06 13.56
C ARG A 25 3.28 -18.95 14.47
N PHE A 26 2.87 -17.83 13.90
CA PHE A 26 2.43 -16.66 14.64
C PHE A 26 0.90 -16.60 14.65
N PRO A 27 0.28 -16.23 15.80
CA PRO A 27 -1.14 -15.92 15.85
C PRO A 27 -1.50 -14.87 14.79
N ALA A 28 -2.59 -15.11 14.06
CA ALA A 28 -3.15 -14.15 13.12
C ALA A 28 -4.46 -13.61 13.68
N ALA A 29 -4.83 -12.41 13.25
CA ALA A 29 -6.07 -11.78 13.62
C ALA A 29 -6.58 -10.93 12.45
N LEU A 30 -7.87 -10.61 12.49
CA LEU A 30 -8.56 -9.80 11.50
C LEU A 30 -9.08 -8.54 12.18
N SER A 31 -8.73 -7.37 11.63
CA SER A 31 -9.29 -6.11 12.09
C SER A 31 -10.83 -6.12 12.01
N HIS A 32 -11.49 -5.54 13.01
CA HIS A 32 -12.94 -5.33 12.96
C HIS A 32 -13.38 -4.36 11.85
N THR A 33 -12.46 -3.57 11.29
CA THR A 33 -12.74 -2.71 10.13
C THR A 33 -12.52 -3.40 8.79
N ASN A 34 -12.32 -4.73 8.76
CA ASN A 34 -12.06 -5.48 7.52
C ASN A 34 -13.00 -5.09 6.37
N ASP A 35 -14.31 -5.06 6.61
CA ASP A 35 -15.28 -4.81 5.55
C ASP A 35 -15.17 -3.38 5.01
N PHE A 36 -14.94 -2.42 5.91
CA PHE A 36 -14.72 -1.03 5.55
C PHE A 36 -13.44 -0.89 4.73
N VAL A 37 -12.31 -1.43 5.21
CA VAL A 37 -11.03 -1.45 4.48
C VAL A 37 -11.21 -2.08 3.11
N THR A 38 -11.77 -3.29 3.03
CA THR A 38 -12.03 -4.01 1.77
C THR A 38 -12.82 -3.15 0.79
N SER A 39 -13.88 -2.50 1.26
CA SER A 39 -14.73 -1.65 0.42
C SER A 39 -13.98 -0.41 -0.09
N THR A 40 -13.20 0.23 0.79
CA THR A 40 -12.39 1.41 0.46
C THR A 40 -11.31 1.07 -0.56
N LEU A 41 -10.60 -0.05 -0.41
CA LEU A 41 -9.52 -0.43 -1.33
C LEU A 41 -10.08 -0.83 -2.71
N LYS A 42 -11.22 -1.51 -2.74
CA LYS A 42 -11.93 -1.79 -4.01
C LYS A 42 -12.36 -0.51 -4.72
N GLU A 43 -12.87 0.47 -3.99
CA GLU A 43 -13.27 1.76 -4.57
C GLU A 43 -12.05 2.52 -5.12
N VAL A 44 -10.99 2.66 -4.32
CA VAL A 44 -9.76 3.34 -4.74
C VAL A 44 -9.13 2.65 -5.93
N GLY A 45 -8.99 1.32 -5.89
CA GLY A 45 -8.46 0.60 -7.04
C GLY A 45 -9.34 0.72 -8.28
N SER A 46 -10.65 0.88 -8.09
CA SER A 46 -11.57 1.17 -9.18
C SER A 46 -11.45 2.60 -9.73
N ARG A 47 -11.00 3.57 -8.95
CA ARG A 47 -10.78 4.94 -9.44
C ARG A 47 -9.39 5.12 -10.04
N ALA A 48 -8.42 4.36 -9.54
CA ALA A 48 -7.01 4.48 -9.90
C ALA A 48 -6.64 3.79 -11.23
N THR A 49 -7.48 2.87 -11.73
CA THR A 49 -7.17 2.04 -12.91
C THR A 49 -8.16 2.24 -14.03
N GLU A 50 -7.75 2.01 -15.27
CA GLU A 50 -8.65 2.09 -16.43
C GLU A 50 -9.53 0.83 -16.56
N PRO A 51 -10.82 0.95 -16.92
CA PRO A 51 -11.65 -0.22 -17.23
C PRO A 51 -11.04 -1.10 -18.33
N GLY A 52 -10.95 -2.40 -18.08
CA GLY A 52 -10.40 -3.37 -19.04
C GLY A 52 -8.87 -3.53 -18.98
N SER A 53 -8.16 -2.70 -18.23
CA SER A 53 -6.71 -2.83 -18.05
C SER A 53 -6.31 -4.07 -17.23
N ARG A 54 -5.05 -4.50 -17.36
CA ARG A 54 -4.45 -5.55 -16.53
C ARG A 54 -4.43 -5.17 -15.04
N ALA A 55 -4.02 -3.94 -14.74
CA ALA A 55 -4.04 -3.41 -13.36
C ALA A 55 -5.45 -3.49 -12.75
N ARG A 56 -6.49 -3.16 -13.53
CA ARG A 56 -7.89 -3.34 -13.11
C ARG A 56 -8.23 -4.80 -12.80
N ALA A 57 -7.76 -5.74 -13.60
CA ALA A 57 -8.01 -7.16 -13.37
C ALA A 57 -7.36 -7.64 -12.07
N LYS A 58 -6.14 -7.17 -11.74
CA LYS A 58 -5.45 -7.47 -10.49
C LYS A 58 -6.18 -6.90 -9.26
N VAL A 59 -6.62 -5.64 -9.31
CA VAL A 59 -7.45 -5.03 -8.24
C VAL A 59 -8.69 -5.86 -7.94
N LYS A 60 -9.37 -6.37 -8.98
CA LYS A 60 -10.60 -7.16 -8.82
C LYS A 60 -10.40 -8.43 -8.01
N VAL A 61 -9.21 -9.04 -8.03
CA VAL A 61 -8.94 -10.31 -7.35
C VAL A 61 -8.24 -10.12 -6.00
N ARG A 62 -7.43 -9.08 -5.84
CA ARG A 62 -6.61 -8.81 -4.65
C ARG A 62 -7.38 -8.85 -3.33
N HIS A 63 -8.60 -8.31 -3.35
CA HIS A 63 -9.44 -8.11 -2.16
C HIS A 63 -10.64 -9.07 -2.11
N THR A 64 -10.48 -10.30 -2.64
CA THR A 64 -11.57 -11.29 -2.76
C THR A 64 -11.43 -12.49 -1.84
N HIS A 65 -10.33 -12.58 -1.08
CA HIS A 65 -10.11 -13.72 -0.21
C HIS A 65 -11.18 -13.79 0.90
N PRO A 66 -11.83 -14.94 1.13
CA PRO A 66 -12.99 -15.04 2.02
C PRO A 66 -12.67 -14.85 3.51
N VAL A 67 -11.41 -15.02 3.90
CA VAL A 67 -10.96 -14.84 5.31
C VAL A 67 -10.84 -13.36 5.68
N GLY A 68 -10.57 -12.49 4.71
CA GLY A 68 -10.36 -11.07 4.96
C GLY A 68 -9.30 -10.46 4.05
N ASP A 69 -9.23 -9.14 4.13
CA ASP A 69 -8.31 -8.31 3.36
C ASP A 69 -6.88 -8.42 3.92
N PRO A 70 -5.85 -8.52 3.06
CA PRO A 70 -4.45 -8.58 3.50
C PRO A 70 -4.05 -7.45 4.45
N PHE A 71 -4.54 -6.22 4.21
CA PHE A 71 -4.23 -5.08 5.08
C PHE A 71 -4.94 -5.19 6.43
N ALA A 72 -6.19 -5.66 6.45
CA ALA A 72 -6.94 -5.88 7.68
C ALA A 72 -6.33 -6.98 8.56
N ILE A 73 -5.65 -7.96 7.95
CA ILE A 73 -4.93 -9.02 8.66
C ILE A 73 -3.57 -8.51 9.14
N ALA A 74 -2.77 -7.93 8.25
CA ALA A 74 -1.40 -7.49 8.54
C ALA A 74 -1.36 -6.35 9.58
N HIS A 75 -2.41 -5.53 9.62
CA HIS A 75 -2.49 -4.35 10.49
C HIS A 75 -3.71 -4.40 11.42
N CYS A 76 -4.07 -5.60 11.87
CA CYS A 76 -5.25 -5.83 12.72
C CYS A 76 -5.26 -5.03 14.04
N THR A 77 -4.09 -4.63 14.56
CA THR A 77 -3.96 -3.81 15.77
C THR A 77 -4.00 -2.30 15.51
N THR A 78 -4.11 -1.88 14.25
CA THR A 78 -4.14 -0.47 13.89
C THR A 78 -5.48 0.15 14.24
N ASP A 79 -5.44 1.43 14.61
CA ASP A 79 -6.64 2.22 14.84
C ASP A 79 -7.57 2.18 13.62
N HIS A 80 -8.87 2.06 13.90
CA HIS A 80 -9.92 1.88 12.90
C HIS A 80 -9.99 3.01 11.87
N GLU A 81 -9.64 4.24 12.25
CA GLU A 81 -9.63 5.40 11.36
C GLU A 81 -8.34 5.49 10.52
N ARG A 82 -7.22 5.02 11.08
CA ARG A 82 -5.91 5.08 10.40
C ARG A 82 -5.76 4.03 9.30
N LEU A 83 -6.28 2.82 9.54
CA LEU A 83 -6.06 1.69 8.65
C LEU A 83 -6.58 1.94 7.21
N PRO A 84 -7.79 2.51 7.00
CA PRO A 84 -8.27 2.86 5.66
C PRO A 84 -7.38 3.87 4.94
N ILE A 85 -6.88 4.90 5.64
CA ILE A 85 -6.01 5.94 5.05
C ILE A 85 -4.71 5.31 4.55
N VAL A 86 -4.03 4.55 5.42
CA VAL A 86 -2.78 3.86 5.06
C VAL A 86 -3.01 2.81 3.97
N GLY A 87 -4.10 2.05 4.07
CA GLY A 87 -4.47 1.05 3.08
C GLY A 87 -4.64 1.66 1.68
N ARG A 88 -5.29 2.82 1.57
CA ARG A 88 -5.43 3.53 0.28
C ARG A 88 -4.09 3.91 -0.31
N ILE A 89 -3.19 4.45 0.50
CA ILE A 89 -1.85 4.82 0.06
C ILE A 89 -1.13 3.58 -0.50
N LEU A 90 -1.12 2.48 0.25
CA LEU A 90 -0.43 1.25 -0.15
C LEU A 90 -1.07 0.58 -1.38
N GLU A 91 -2.40 0.57 -1.48
CA GLU A 91 -3.10 0.06 -2.65
C GLU A 91 -2.76 0.87 -3.91
N ILE A 92 -2.62 2.20 -3.79
CA ILE A 92 -2.19 3.04 -4.91
C ILE A 92 -0.74 2.72 -5.31
N LEU A 93 0.15 2.45 -4.35
CA LEU A 93 1.52 2.02 -4.65
C LEU A 93 1.55 0.65 -5.35
N TRP A 94 0.70 -0.29 -4.94
CA TRP A 94 0.58 -1.60 -5.63
C TRP A 94 -0.02 -1.48 -7.03
N ILE A 95 -0.95 -0.54 -7.24
CA ILE A 95 -1.47 -0.24 -8.57
C ILE A 95 -0.43 0.44 -9.44
N HIS A 96 0.39 1.33 -8.86
CA HIS A 96 1.52 1.94 -9.55
C HIS A 96 2.47 0.87 -10.07
N ASP A 97 2.85 -0.08 -9.22
CA ASP A 97 3.64 -1.24 -9.61
C ASP A 97 3.00 -2.04 -10.76
N ASP A 98 1.71 -2.36 -10.65
CA ASP A 98 0.98 -3.07 -11.71
C ASP A 98 0.96 -2.33 -13.06
N ILE A 99 0.99 -1.00 -13.03
CA ILE A 99 1.03 -0.15 -14.23
C ILE A 99 2.45 -0.11 -14.80
N THR A 100 3.48 -0.07 -13.95
CA THR A 100 4.87 0.04 -14.37
C THR A 100 5.50 -1.29 -14.79
N GLU A 101 4.95 -2.44 -14.38
CA GLU A 101 5.47 -3.79 -14.63
C GLU A 101 5.79 -4.07 -16.12
N GLU A 102 5.01 -3.51 -17.05
CA GLU A 102 5.17 -3.76 -18.50
C GLU A 102 5.91 -2.61 -19.23
N LEU A 103 6.36 -1.59 -18.49
CA LEU A 103 7.11 -0.47 -19.06
C LEU A 103 8.59 -0.83 -19.22
N SER A 104 9.29 -0.11 -20.10
CA SER A 104 10.76 -0.11 -20.06
C SER A 104 11.24 0.46 -18.73
N ILE A 105 12.44 0.08 -18.28
CA ILE A 105 12.98 0.59 -17.02
C ILE A 105 13.03 2.13 -16.97
N ASP A 106 13.42 2.79 -18.06
CA ASP A 106 13.46 4.26 -18.12
C ASP A 106 12.08 4.90 -17.96
N ALA A 107 11.05 4.26 -18.50
CA ALA A 107 9.66 4.71 -18.37
C ALA A 107 9.13 4.45 -16.96
N ALA A 108 9.38 3.26 -16.39
CA ALA A 108 9.03 2.95 -15.00
C ALA A 108 9.71 3.91 -14.01
N GLN A 109 11.00 4.20 -14.19
CA GLN A 109 11.75 5.15 -13.36
C GLN A 109 11.19 6.57 -13.47
N SER A 110 10.86 7.03 -14.68
CA SER A 110 10.16 8.30 -14.90
C SER A 110 8.84 8.37 -14.14
N GLU A 111 8.07 7.29 -14.15
CA GLU A 111 6.81 7.18 -13.40
C GLU A 111 7.04 7.18 -11.88
N HIS A 112 8.07 6.49 -11.36
CA HIS A 112 8.42 6.54 -9.94
C HIS A 112 8.81 7.95 -9.47
N ILE A 113 9.56 8.69 -10.30
CA ILE A 113 9.92 10.08 -10.02
C ILE A 113 8.66 10.95 -10.00
N SER A 114 7.78 10.80 -10.99
CA SER A 114 6.51 11.54 -11.04
C SER A 114 5.64 11.23 -9.83
N LEU A 115 5.56 9.98 -9.38
CA LEU A 115 4.79 9.60 -8.20
C LEU A 115 5.40 10.17 -6.90
N ALA A 116 6.73 10.26 -6.83
CA ALA A 116 7.44 10.80 -5.66
C ALA A 116 7.15 12.29 -5.43
N ASP A 117 6.79 13.06 -6.47
CA ASP A 117 6.37 14.46 -6.34
C ASP A 117 5.12 14.65 -5.46
N MET A 118 4.35 13.56 -5.25
CA MET A 118 3.15 13.57 -4.41
C MET A 118 3.49 13.44 -2.92
N LEU A 119 4.71 13.03 -2.59
CA LEU A 119 5.15 12.72 -1.24
C LEU A 119 5.74 13.94 -0.53
N ARG A 120 4.93 15.01 -0.41
CA ARG A 120 5.35 16.30 0.16
C ARG A 120 4.37 16.78 1.24
N LEU A 121 4.90 17.48 2.25
CA LEU A 121 4.07 18.01 3.36
C LEU A 121 3.12 19.12 2.89
N ASP A 122 3.51 19.88 1.88
CA ASP A 122 2.76 20.98 1.28
C ASP A 122 1.92 20.54 0.07
N ILE A 123 1.68 19.23 -0.10
CA ILE A 123 0.97 18.69 -1.26
C ILE A 123 -0.43 19.30 -1.45
N ASP A 124 -0.70 19.88 -2.60
CA ASP A 124 -2.05 20.34 -2.97
C ASP A 124 -2.64 19.37 -4.00
N PRO A 125 -3.65 18.56 -3.63
CA PRO A 125 -4.25 17.61 -4.57
C PRO A 125 -4.84 18.27 -5.83
N THR A 126 -5.22 19.55 -5.77
CA THR A 126 -5.78 20.27 -6.92
C THR A 126 -4.73 20.56 -8.00
N ALA A 127 -3.45 20.61 -7.62
CA ALA A 127 -2.34 20.75 -8.57
C ALA A 127 -2.16 19.53 -9.50
N PHE A 128 -2.86 18.42 -9.22
CA PHE A 128 -2.79 17.17 -9.99
C PHE A 128 -4.08 16.90 -10.78
N GLU A 129 -4.91 17.91 -10.98
CA GLU A 129 -6.01 17.81 -11.94
C GLU A 129 -5.47 17.52 -13.35
N GLY A 130 -6.06 16.53 -14.02
CA GLY A 130 -5.61 16.07 -15.35
C GLY A 130 -4.42 15.12 -15.33
N LYS A 131 -3.81 14.82 -14.18
CA LYS A 131 -2.80 13.76 -14.05
C LYS A 131 -3.45 12.37 -14.06
N PRO A 132 -2.67 11.30 -14.29
CA PRO A 132 -3.17 9.93 -14.18
C PRO A 132 -3.94 9.70 -12.87
N PRO A 133 -5.08 8.98 -12.89
CA PRO A 133 -5.97 8.90 -11.74
C PRO A 133 -5.30 8.43 -10.45
N HIS A 134 -4.40 7.45 -10.52
CA HIS A 134 -3.66 6.95 -9.36
C HIS A 134 -2.76 8.01 -8.72
N GLN A 135 -2.14 8.91 -9.50
CA GLN A 135 -1.29 9.99 -8.96
C GLN A 135 -2.13 11.02 -8.20
N LYS A 136 -3.27 11.43 -8.76
CA LYS A 136 -4.20 12.35 -8.08
C LYS A 136 -4.73 11.74 -6.78
N LEU A 137 -5.14 10.48 -6.82
CA LEU A 137 -5.61 9.75 -5.63
C LEU A 137 -4.53 9.61 -4.57
N LEU A 138 -3.25 9.48 -4.96
CA LEU A 138 -2.15 9.46 -4.02
C LEU A 138 -2.01 10.82 -3.33
N ALA A 139 -2.03 11.92 -4.08
CA ALA A 139 -1.97 13.26 -3.51
C ALA A 139 -3.13 13.51 -2.51
N GLU A 140 -4.35 13.09 -2.86
CA GLU A 140 -5.52 13.15 -1.96
C GLU A 140 -5.30 12.33 -0.67
N ALA A 141 -4.85 11.08 -0.79
CA ALA A 141 -4.62 10.20 0.36
C ALA A 141 -3.45 10.68 1.25
N VAL A 142 -2.39 11.22 0.64
CA VAL A 142 -1.26 11.81 1.36
C VAL A 142 -1.69 13.07 2.12
N ARG A 143 -2.46 13.97 1.48
CA ARG A 143 -3.03 15.15 2.14
C ARG A 143 -3.87 14.74 3.35
N GLU A 144 -4.77 13.79 3.18
CA GLU A 144 -5.60 13.25 4.26
C GLU A 144 -4.77 12.67 5.41
N ALA A 145 -3.71 11.90 5.11
CA ALA A 145 -2.81 11.37 6.13
C ALA A 145 -2.02 12.46 6.88
N ILE A 146 -1.60 13.51 6.19
CA ILE A 146 -0.93 14.68 6.80
C ILE A 146 -1.90 15.39 7.75
N ASP A 147 -3.13 15.63 7.31
CA ASP A 147 -4.13 16.34 8.10
C ASP A 147 -4.56 15.50 9.32
N PHE A 148 -4.57 14.17 9.19
CA PHE A 148 -4.89 13.25 10.28
C PHE A 148 -3.78 13.17 11.36
N ASP A 149 -2.52 13.03 10.97
CA ASP A 149 -1.38 12.94 11.91
C ASP A 149 -0.18 13.77 11.43
N PRO A 150 -0.23 15.11 11.58
CA PRO A 150 0.81 16.00 11.06
C PRO A 150 2.17 15.81 11.74
N ILE A 151 2.18 15.21 12.94
CA ILE A 151 3.41 14.92 13.69
C ILE A 151 4.11 13.70 13.08
N ALA A 152 3.38 12.65 12.74
CA ALA A 152 3.95 11.43 12.15
C ALA A 152 4.19 11.56 10.63
N ALA A 153 3.47 12.45 9.95
CA ALA A 153 3.50 12.58 8.49
C ALA A 153 4.91 12.75 7.88
N PRO A 154 5.83 13.57 8.43
CA PRO A 154 7.18 13.69 7.88
C PRO A 154 7.95 12.36 7.82
N ALA A 155 7.80 11.52 8.85
CA ALA A 155 8.48 10.23 8.91
C ALA A 155 7.86 9.22 7.92
N MET A 156 6.53 9.21 7.79
CA MET A 156 5.82 8.41 6.79
C MET A 156 6.27 8.78 5.37
N LEU A 157 6.23 10.08 5.04
CA LEU A 157 6.65 10.58 3.72
C LEU A 157 8.11 10.26 3.41
N SER A 158 9.01 10.43 4.38
CA SER A 158 10.42 10.08 4.20
C SER A 158 10.61 8.58 3.89
N THR A 159 9.84 7.72 4.57
CA THR A 159 9.89 6.26 4.35
C THR A 159 9.38 5.89 2.96
N MET A 160 8.23 6.45 2.55
CA MET A 160 7.67 6.21 1.22
C MET A 160 8.57 6.73 0.10
N ALA A 161 9.20 7.90 0.28
CA ALA A 161 10.12 8.45 -0.70
C ALA A 161 11.39 7.58 -0.84
N LYS A 162 11.87 6.97 0.24
CA LYS A 162 12.96 5.99 0.20
C LYS A 162 12.54 4.72 -0.54
N TYR A 163 11.33 4.22 -0.27
CA TYR A 163 10.77 3.08 -0.99
C TYR A 163 10.74 3.33 -2.49
N LEU A 164 10.15 4.44 -2.97
CA LEU A 164 10.11 4.72 -4.42
C LEU A 164 11.49 4.89 -5.08
N LYS A 165 12.50 5.34 -4.33
CA LYS A 165 13.89 5.45 -4.83
C LYS A 165 14.60 4.10 -4.97
N THR A 166 14.11 3.08 -4.30
CA THR A 166 14.75 1.76 -4.20
C THR A 166 13.91 0.70 -4.90
N TYR A 167 12.64 0.98 -5.14
CA TYR A 167 11.75 0.19 -5.97
C TYR A 167 12.16 0.29 -7.44
N ASP A 168 12.31 -0.86 -8.10
CA ASP A 168 12.63 -1.02 -9.53
C ASP A 168 13.68 -0.05 -10.10
N HIS A 169 14.66 0.28 -9.25
CA HIS A 169 15.67 1.29 -9.53
C HIS A 169 16.84 0.76 -10.39
N THR A 170 16.83 -0.53 -10.76
CA THR A 170 17.95 -1.18 -11.43
C THR A 170 17.50 -2.24 -12.43
N ALA A 171 18.21 -2.32 -13.56
CA ALA A 171 18.05 -3.37 -14.58
C ALA A 171 18.96 -4.58 -14.31
N VAL A 172 19.57 -4.65 -13.12
CA VAL A 172 20.48 -5.75 -12.77
C VAL A 172 19.72 -7.06 -12.80
N GLU A 173 20.17 -7.96 -13.67
CA GLU A 173 19.82 -9.38 -13.61
C GLU A 173 20.71 -10.05 -12.56
N PHE A 174 20.12 -10.95 -11.76
CA PHE A 174 20.83 -11.64 -10.68
C PHE A 174 21.11 -13.08 -11.10
N ASP A 175 22.38 -13.48 -11.06
CA ASP A 175 22.80 -14.83 -11.43
C ASP A 175 22.62 -15.84 -10.28
N SER A 176 22.37 -15.36 -9.06
CA SER A 176 22.20 -16.21 -7.88
C SER A 176 21.27 -15.60 -6.82
N MET A 177 20.74 -16.47 -5.96
CA MET A 177 19.91 -16.06 -4.82
C MET A 177 20.68 -15.19 -3.82
N GLU A 178 21.98 -15.43 -3.65
CA GLU A 178 22.82 -14.66 -2.73
C GLU A 178 22.94 -13.18 -3.16
N GLN A 179 22.90 -12.92 -4.47
CA GLN A 179 22.86 -11.56 -5.02
C GLN A 179 21.45 -10.97 -5.00
N TYR A 180 20.42 -11.79 -5.27
CA TYR A 180 19.02 -11.36 -5.32
C TYR A 180 18.42 -11.02 -3.95
N ILE A 181 18.71 -11.80 -2.91
CA ILE A 181 18.07 -11.65 -1.59
C ILE A 181 18.28 -10.25 -0.98
N PRO A 182 19.51 -9.70 -0.91
CA PRO A 182 19.72 -8.35 -0.38
C PRO A 182 18.94 -7.28 -1.14
N PHE A 183 18.84 -7.41 -2.47
CA PHE A 183 18.02 -6.53 -3.29
C PHE A 183 16.54 -6.67 -2.94
N ARG A 184 16.02 -7.91 -2.87
CA ARG A 184 14.59 -8.15 -2.67
C ARG A 184 14.08 -7.67 -1.32
N VAL A 185 14.87 -7.80 -0.25
CA VAL A 185 14.50 -7.30 1.10
C VAL A 185 14.14 -5.82 1.07
N LEU A 186 14.95 -5.00 0.40
CA LEU A 186 14.70 -3.57 0.28
C LEU A 186 13.54 -3.28 -0.68
N ASN A 187 13.48 -4.00 -1.80
CA ASN A 187 12.47 -3.82 -2.83
C ASN A 187 11.05 -4.22 -2.37
N VAL A 188 10.88 -5.14 -1.41
CA VAL A 188 9.57 -5.39 -0.75
C VAL A 188 9.21 -4.38 0.35
N GLY A 189 10.08 -3.42 0.64
CA GLY A 189 9.83 -2.40 1.66
C GLY A 189 10.11 -2.84 3.10
N TYR A 190 10.95 -3.85 3.34
CA TYR A 190 11.46 -4.12 4.68
C TYR A 190 12.61 -3.15 4.98
N TRP A 191 12.33 -2.15 5.81
CA TRP A 191 13.25 -1.10 6.30
C TRP A 191 13.34 -1.09 7.82
#